data_AF-A0A1C1CMV4-F1
#
_entry.id   AF-A0A1C1CMV4-F1
#
_cell.length_a   1.000
_cell.length_b   1.000
_cell.length_c   1.000
_cell.angle_alpha   90.00
_cell.angle_beta   90.00
_cell.angle_gamma   90.00
#
_symmetry.space_group_name_H-M   'P 1'
#
loop_
_entity.id
_entity.type
_entity.pdbx_description
1 polymer ?
#
loop_
_entity_poly.entity_id
_entity_poly.type
_entity_poly.pdbx_seq_one_letter_code
_entity_poly.pdbx_strand_id
1 'polypeptide(L)'
;MTPKITFIFILILFLDSVNRVYRVQVEMTALTKDNSGAGRAAAIGSERMEVQARKFYSQRNMYLTGFTLFLSLILNRTYGMILDVLRLEEKVKMYEGDERAGGKEGEKLDGRYRADQIGELKKQLGKKDKEIEAIKKQAEGLQKEYDDLSVKYNQTNPGSGDKKSN
;
A
#
# COMPACT_ATOMS: atom_id res chain seq x y z
N MET A 1 -0.20 -10.70 4.60
CA MET A 1 -0.90 -9.51 4.05
C MET A 1 0.05 -8.33 3.90
N THR A 2 0.98 -8.13 4.84
CA THR A 2 1.97 -7.04 4.89
C THR A 2 2.87 -6.85 3.65
N PRO A 3 3.49 -7.89 3.03
CA PRO A 3 4.48 -7.66 1.96
C PRO A 3 3.87 -7.15 0.64
N LYS A 4 2.56 -7.38 0.41
CA LYS A 4 1.87 -6.87 -0.78
C LYS A 4 1.56 -5.38 -0.65
N ILE A 5 1.17 -4.95 0.56
CA ILE A 5 0.86 -3.53 0.85
C ILE A 5 2.14 -2.70 0.75
N THR A 6 3.26 -3.20 1.30
CA THR A 6 4.56 -2.51 1.19
C THR A 6 5.03 -2.40 -0.26
N PHE A 7 4.84 -3.44 -1.09
CA PHE A 7 5.16 -3.37 -2.51
C PHE A 7 4.37 -2.28 -3.24
N ILE A 8 3.05 -2.21 -3.00
CA ILE A 8 2.19 -1.17 -3.60
C ILE A 8 2.62 0.23 -3.15
N PHE A 9 2.92 0.41 -1.87
CA PHE A 9 3.40 1.68 -1.35
C PHE A 9 4.73 2.12 -1.98
N ILE A 10 5.69 1.19 -2.11
CA ILE A 10 6.99 1.44 -2.77
C ILE A 10 6.77 1.78 -4.25
N LEU A 11 5.86 1.09 -4.95
CA LEU A 11 5.50 1.39 -6.33
C LEU A 11 4.96 2.82 -6.48
N ILE A 12 4.06 3.25 -5.59
CA ILE A 12 3.52 4.63 -5.60
C ILE A 12 4.66 5.64 -5.37
N LEU A 13 5.53 5.41 -4.38
CA LEU A 13 6.68 6.27 -4.12
C LEU A 13 7.66 6.32 -5.30
N PHE A 14 7.83 5.21 -6.01
CA PHE A 14 8.66 5.17 -7.20
C PHE A 14 8.07 6.04 -8.30
N LEU A 15 6.75 5.94 -8.57
CA LEU A 15 6.07 6.80 -9.54
C LEU A 15 6.13 8.29 -9.15
N ASP A 16 5.99 8.62 -7.87
CA ASP A 16 6.19 10.00 -7.37
C ASP A 16 7.63 10.47 -7.64
N SER A 17 8.62 9.62 -7.36
CA SER A 17 10.03 9.96 -7.62
C SER A 17 10.33 10.20 -9.09
N VAL A 18 9.72 9.42 -10.00
CA VAL A 18 9.81 9.61 -11.46
C VAL A 18 9.15 10.92 -11.87
N ASN A 19 7.94 11.20 -11.39
CA ASN A 19 7.23 12.46 -11.66
C ASN A 19 8.04 13.67 -11.18
N ARG A 20 8.69 13.55 -10.01
CA ARG A 20 9.57 14.59 -9.48
C ARG A 20 10.82 14.80 -10.33
N VAL A 21 11.48 13.73 -10.79
CA VAL A 21 12.62 13.83 -11.70
C VAL A 21 12.22 14.47 -13.02
N TYR A 22 11.09 14.05 -13.59
CA TYR A 22 10.55 14.63 -14.82
C TYR A 22 10.30 16.14 -14.67
N ARG A 23 9.63 16.56 -13.59
CA ARG A 23 9.39 17.99 -13.31
C ARG A 23 10.69 18.79 -13.22
N VAL A 24 11.67 18.30 -12.46
CA VAL A 24 12.98 18.98 -12.32
C VAL A 24 13.73 19.06 -13.66
N GLN A 25 13.59 18.05 -14.52
CA GLN A 25 14.19 18.04 -15.85
C GLN A 25 13.54 19.04 -16.79
N VAL A 26 12.20 19.19 -16.72
CA VAL A 26 11.45 20.21 -17.47
C VAL A 26 11.85 21.62 -17.00
N GLU A 27 11.92 21.87 -15.69
CA GLU A 27 12.38 23.15 -15.12
C GLU A 27 13.79 23.51 -15.60
N MET A 28 14.73 22.54 -15.60
CA MET A 28 16.09 22.75 -16.11
C MET A 28 16.11 23.11 -17.61
N THR A 29 15.24 22.47 -18.40
CA THR A 29 15.19 22.69 -19.85
C THR A 29 14.62 24.07 -20.17
N ALA A 30 13.59 24.51 -19.45
CA ALA A 30 13.02 25.85 -19.58
C ALA A 30 14.05 26.94 -19.25
N LEU A 31 14.75 26.80 -18.11
CA LEU A 31 15.80 27.75 -17.70
C LEU A 31 17.00 27.80 -18.66
N THR A 32 17.26 26.72 -19.37
CA THR A 32 18.32 26.68 -20.40
C THR A 32 17.88 27.37 -21.69
N LYS A 33 16.58 27.28 -22.04
CA LYS A 33 16.02 27.84 -23.27
C LYS A 33 15.78 29.35 -23.19
N ASP A 34 15.31 29.87 -22.06
CA ASP A 34 14.98 31.29 -21.89
C ASP A 34 16.22 32.20 -21.71
N ASN A 35 17.41 31.61 -21.53
CA ASN A 35 18.62 32.32 -21.11
C ASN A 35 19.67 32.52 -22.21
N SER A 36 19.26 32.67 -23.47
CA SER A 36 20.15 32.97 -24.61
C SER A 36 20.64 34.44 -24.70
N GLY A 37 20.38 35.27 -23.68
CA GLY A 37 20.82 36.67 -23.62
C GLY A 37 22.21 36.87 -22.99
N ALA A 38 23.13 37.48 -23.74
CA ALA A 38 24.54 37.70 -23.36
C ALA A 38 24.80 38.48 -22.05
N GLY A 39 23.82 39.24 -21.55
CA GLY A 39 23.97 40.11 -20.37
C GLY A 39 23.72 39.45 -19.00
N ARG A 40 23.33 38.18 -18.96
CA ARG A 40 22.83 37.52 -17.73
C ARG A 40 23.78 36.46 -17.16
N ALA A 41 24.93 36.24 -17.79
CA ALA A 41 25.83 35.12 -17.53
C ALA A 41 26.40 35.02 -16.10
N ALA A 42 26.60 36.15 -15.39
CA ALA A 42 27.21 36.16 -14.06
C ALA A 42 26.23 35.79 -12.92
N ALA A 43 24.98 36.25 -12.97
CA ALA A 43 23.92 35.84 -12.01
C ALA A 43 23.43 34.41 -12.27
N ILE A 44 23.58 33.95 -13.52
CA ILE A 44 23.21 32.62 -13.97
C ILE A 44 24.11 31.51 -13.39
N GLY A 45 25.32 31.82 -12.95
CA GLY A 45 26.23 30.83 -12.37
C GLY A 45 25.62 30.14 -11.15
N SER A 46 25.10 30.90 -10.20
CA SER A 46 24.47 30.35 -8.98
C SER A 46 23.16 29.62 -9.28
N GLU A 47 22.28 30.21 -10.10
CA GLU A 47 21.00 29.60 -10.47
C GLU A 47 21.17 28.27 -11.22
N ARG A 48 22.14 28.21 -12.15
CA ARG A 48 22.48 26.95 -12.84
C ARG A 48 23.06 25.92 -11.90
N MET A 49 23.88 26.32 -10.92
CA MET A 49 24.42 25.37 -9.94
C MET A 49 23.32 24.81 -9.03
N GLU A 50 22.39 25.65 -8.57
CA GLU A 50 21.28 25.21 -7.73
C GLU A 50 20.37 24.21 -8.45
N VAL A 51 20.00 24.52 -9.70
CA VAL A 51 19.12 23.66 -10.50
C VAL A 51 19.80 22.34 -10.86
N GLN A 52 21.10 22.37 -11.18
CA GLN A 52 21.88 21.15 -11.41
C GLN A 52 21.98 20.29 -10.15
N ALA A 53 22.16 20.90 -8.97
CA ALA A 53 22.13 20.17 -7.70
C ALA A 53 20.77 19.51 -7.47
N ARG A 54 19.65 20.22 -7.69
CA ARG A 54 18.29 19.67 -7.61
C ARG A 54 18.09 18.47 -8.53
N LYS A 55 18.61 18.52 -9.76
CA LYS A 55 18.59 17.40 -10.71
C LYS A 55 19.37 16.20 -10.20
N PHE A 56 20.57 16.41 -9.67
CA PHE A 56 21.37 15.32 -9.10
C PHE A 56 20.65 14.66 -7.90
N TYR A 57 20.05 15.47 -7.02
CA TYR A 57 19.28 14.97 -5.88
C TYR A 57 18.05 14.18 -6.29
N SER A 58 17.26 14.68 -7.25
CA SER A 58 16.06 13.98 -7.71
C SER A 58 16.41 12.66 -8.41
N GLN A 59 17.44 12.66 -9.26
CA GLN A 59 17.92 11.45 -9.94
C GLN A 59 18.41 10.40 -8.94
N ARG A 60 19.25 10.77 -7.98
CA ARG A 60 19.75 9.86 -6.94
C ARG A 60 18.61 9.25 -6.13
N ASN A 61 17.64 10.07 -5.72
CA ASN A 61 16.51 9.61 -4.94
C ASN A 61 15.61 8.67 -5.75
N MET A 62 15.39 8.94 -7.04
CA MET A 62 14.66 8.04 -7.94
C MET A 62 15.37 6.68 -8.08
N TYR A 63 16.69 6.66 -8.23
CA TYR A 63 17.46 5.41 -8.28
C TYR A 63 17.39 4.63 -6.97
N LEU A 64 17.48 5.29 -5.82
CA LEU A 64 17.37 4.63 -4.51
C LEU A 64 15.98 4.01 -4.29
N THR A 65 14.93 4.75 -4.62
CA THR A 65 13.55 4.24 -4.57
C THR A 65 13.34 3.10 -5.57
N GLY A 66 13.88 3.22 -6.78
CA GLY A 66 13.81 2.18 -7.82
C GLY A 66 14.55 0.90 -7.43
N PHE A 67 15.74 1.02 -6.82
CA PHE A 67 16.47 -0.12 -6.29
C PHE A 67 15.73 -0.81 -5.15
N THR A 68 15.06 -0.04 -4.29
CA THR A 68 14.18 -0.58 -3.23
C THR A 68 13.03 -1.39 -3.84
N LEU A 69 12.40 -0.89 -4.91
CA LEU A 69 11.37 -1.62 -5.65
C LEU A 69 11.90 -2.92 -6.25
N PHE A 70 13.07 -2.87 -6.89
CA PHE A 70 13.72 -4.03 -7.48
C PHE A 70 14.07 -5.09 -6.43
N LEU A 71 14.68 -4.68 -5.31
CA LEU A 71 14.96 -5.56 -4.18
C LEU A 71 13.68 -6.15 -3.59
N SER A 72 12.59 -5.38 -3.51
CA SER A 72 11.33 -5.91 -2.97
C SER A 72 10.75 -7.04 -3.84
N LEU A 73 10.95 -6.97 -5.15
CA LEU A 73 10.53 -8.04 -6.08
C LEU A 73 11.43 -9.27 -5.94
N ILE A 74 12.75 -9.08 -5.90
CA ILE A 74 13.71 -10.17 -5.68
C ILE A 74 13.45 -10.84 -4.34
N LEU A 75 13.34 -10.08 -3.25
CA LEU A 75 13.09 -10.60 -1.92
C LEU A 75 11.81 -11.42 -1.86
N ASN A 76 10.72 -10.97 -2.48
CA ASN A 76 9.48 -11.75 -2.55
C ASN A 76 9.68 -13.09 -3.29
N ARG A 77 10.39 -13.08 -4.43
CA ARG A 77 10.68 -14.29 -5.20
C ARG A 77 11.63 -15.24 -4.47
N THR A 78 12.71 -14.70 -3.92
CA THR A 78 13.75 -15.44 -3.19
C THR A 78 13.21 -15.98 -1.87
N TYR A 79 12.39 -15.22 -1.13
CA TYR A 79 11.71 -15.70 0.08
C TYR A 79 10.84 -16.92 -0.21
N GLY A 80 10.05 -16.89 -1.28
CA GLY A 80 9.27 -18.05 -1.71
C GLY A 80 10.15 -19.25 -2.06
N MET A 81 11.22 -19.01 -2.82
CA MET A 81 12.17 -20.07 -3.21
C MET A 81 12.88 -20.68 -1.99
N ILE A 82 13.29 -19.88 -1.01
CA ILE A 82 13.91 -20.36 0.24
C ILE A 82 12.92 -21.23 1.01
N LEU A 83 11.65 -20.83 1.12
CA LEU A 83 10.63 -21.65 1.78
C LEU A 83 10.39 -22.98 1.06
N ASP A 84 10.41 -22.99 -0.27
CA ASP A 84 10.25 -24.21 -1.05
C ASP A 84 11.47 -25.13 -0.92
N VAL A 85 12.69 -24.56 -0.86
CA VAL A 85 13.92 -25.31 -0.57
C VAL A 85 13.89 -25.91 0.84
N LEU A 86 13.52 -25.14 1.87
CA LEU A 86 13.42 -25.64 3.24
C LEU A 86 12.40 -26.77 3.36
N ARG A 87 11.23 -26.64 2.71
CA ARG A 87 10.23 -27.71 2.64
C ARG A 87 10.74 -28.94 1.90
N LEU A 88 11.54 -28.75 0.87
CA LEU A 88 12.10 -29.86 0.10
C LEU A 88 13.17 -30.60 0.90
N GLU A 89 14.07 -29.87 1.57
CA GLU A 89 15.07 -30.44 2.49
C GLU A 89 14.40 -31.24 3.61
N GLU A 90 13.32 -30.71 4.20
CA GLU A 90 12.56 -31.41 5.22
C GLU A 90 11.89 -32.69 4.69
N LYS A 91 11.26 -32.63 3.52
CA LYS A 91 10.68 -33.82 2.87
C LYS A 91 11.75 -34.86 2.56
N VAL A 92 12.93 -34.46 2.10
CA VAL A 92 14.05 -35.37 1.83
C VAL A 92 14.49 -36.06 3.12
N LYS A 93 14.69 -35.34 4.23
CA LYS A 93 15.05 -35.95 5.53
C LYS A 93 14.00 -36.93 6.05
N MET A 94 12.72 -36.63 5.83
CA MET A 94 11.62 -37.56 6.14
C MET A 94 11.70 -38.86 5.32
N TYR A 95 12.04 -38.78 4.02
CA TYR A 95 12.21 -39.95 3.17
C TYR A 95 13.49 -40.74 3.48
N GLU A 96 14.53 -40.08 4.00
CA GLU A 96 15.79 -40.70 4.43
C GLU A 96 15.70 -41.38 5.80
N GLY A 97 14.57 -41.29 6.50
CA GLY A 97 14.31 -42.01 7.75
C GLY A 97 14.99 -41.40 8.98
N ASP A 98 15.33 -40.10 8.96
CA ASP A 98 15.83 -39.39 10.14
C ASP A 98 14.68 -39.18 11.13
N GLU A 99 14.74 -39.82 12.31
CA GLU A 99 13.72 -39.71 13.38
C GLU A 99 13.55 -38.27 13.91
N ARG A 100 14.45 -37.35 13.57
CA ARG A 100 14.37 -35.91 13.91
C ARG A 100 13.70 -35.06 12.84
N ALA A 101 13.47 -35.60 11.65
CA ALA A 101 12.64 -34.97 10.64
C ALA A 101 11.18 -35.10 11.07
N GLY A 102 10.46 -33.99 11.19
CA GLY A 102 9.09 -33.97 11.74
C GLY A 102 8.94 -33.31 13.12
N GLY A 103 9.96 -32.60 13.61
CA GLY A 103 9.80 -31.67 14.74
C GLY A 103 8.71 -30.62 14.47
N LYS A 104 8.19 -29.95 15.51
CA LYS A 104 7.05 -29.01 15.48
C LYS A 104 7.07 -27.92 14.39
N GLU A 105 8.23 -27.67 13.78
CA GLU A 105 8.38 -26.72 12.67
C GLU A 105 7.95 -27.32 11.32
N GLY A 106 8.14 -28.63 11.13
CA GLY A 106 7.70 -29.35 9.93
C GLY A 106 6.21 -29.50 9.80
N GLU A 107 5.54 -29.66 10.95
CA GLU A 107 4.08 -29.64 11.00
C GLU A 107 3.55 -28.27 10.54
N LYS A 108 4.25 -27.16 10.83
CA LYS A 108 3.86 -25.81 10.36
C LYS A 108 4.13 -25.58 8.86
N LEU A 109 5.05 -26.34 8.29
CA LEU A 109 5.43 -26.27 6.89
C LEU A 109 4.64 -27.24 6.00
N ASP A 110 3.97 -28.24 6.59
CA ASP A 110 3.13 -29.20 5.88
C ASP A 110 1.93 -28.51 5.20
N GLY A 111 1.63 -28.96 3.98
CA GLY A 111 0.52 -28.46 3.18
C GLY A 111 -0.82 -28.67 3.87
N ARG A 112 -0.96 -29.72 4.71
CA ARG A 112 -2.18 -29.98 5.48
C ARG A 112 -2.38 -28.98 6.61
N TYR A 113 -1.35 -28.64 7.37
CA TYR A 113 -1.48 -27.62 8.40
C TYR A 113 -1.85 -26.25 7.81
N ARG A 114 -1.28 -25.89 6.65
CA ARG A 114 -1.71 -24.69 5.93
C ARG A 114 -3.13 -24.83 5.39
N ALA A 115 -3.54 -25.99 4.89
CA ALA A 115 -4.90 -26.23 4.40
C ALA A 115 -5.94 -26.17 5.52
N ASP A 116 -5.65 -26.74 6.67
CA ASP A 116 -6.51 -26.72 7.86
C ASP A 116 -6.62 -25.29 8.41
N GLN A 117 -5.51 -24.57 8.50
CA GLN A 117 -5.55 -23.15 8.84
C GLN A 117 -6.32 -22.31 7.82
N ILE A 118 -6.16 -22.59 6.51
CA ILE A 118 -6.94 -21.93 5.46
C ILE A 118 -8.43 -22.24 5.62
N GLY A 119 -8.79 -23.48 5.97
CA GLY A 119 -10.16 -23.90 6.24
C GLY A 119 -10.75 -23.14 7.43
N GLU A 120 -10.03 -23.08 8.55
CA GLU A 120 -10.45 -22.38 9.75
C GLU A 120 -10.55 -20.86 9.52
N LEU A 121 -9.57 -20.26 8.82
CA LEU A 121 -9.59 -18.85 8.45
C LEU A 121 -10.76 -18.53 7.49
N LYS A 122 -11.06 -19.40 6.52
CA LYS A 122 -12.25 -19.26 5.65
C LYS A 122 -13.54 -19.33 6.45
N LYS A 123 -13.62 -20.22 7.44
CA LYS A 123 -14.79 -20.33 8.34
C LYS A 123 -14.95 -19.06 9.18
N GLN A 124 -13.85 -18.50 9.68
CA GLN A 124 -13.85 -17.24 10.42
C GLN A 124 -14.24 -16.06 9.53
N LEU A 125 -13.75 -15.99 8.28
CA LEU A 125 -14.18 -14.99 7.29
C LEU A 125 -15.68 -15.07 7.03
N GLY A 126 -16.22 -16.27 6.79
CA GLY A 126 -17.67 -16.45 6.59
C GLY A 126 -18.51 -16.07 7.81
N LYS A 127 -18.01 -16.26 9.04
CA LYS A 127 -18.67 -15.74 10.25
C LYS A 127 -18.64 -14.21 10.30
N LYS A 128 -17.48 -13.60 9.97
CA LYS A 128 -17.30 -12.15 9.96
C LYS A 128 -18.16 -11.46 8.90
N ASP A 129 -18.29 -12.05 7.72
CA ASP A 129 -19.16 -11.52 6.66
C ASP A 129 -20.63 -11.53 7.11
N LYS A 130 -21.08 -12.60 7.78
CA LYS A 130 -22.42 -12.67 8.39
C LYS A 130 -22.62 -11.63 9.51
N GLU A 131 -21.61 -11.44 10.37
CA GLU A 131 -21.64 -10.39 11.40
C GLU A 131 -21.77 -8.99 10.76
N ILE A 132 -21.01 -8.72 9.69
CA ILE A 132 -21.07 -7.43 8.96
C ILE A 132 -22.44 -7.24 8.32
N GLU A 133 -23.02 -8.27 7.70
CA GLU A 133 -24.35 -8.19 7.10
C GLU A 133 -25.43 -7.93 8.16
N ALA A 134 -25.35 -8.62 9.31
CA ALA A 134 -26.25 -8.38 10.43
C ALA A 134 -26.14 -6.95 10.97
N ILE A 135 -24.93 -6.43 11.14
CA ILE A 135 -24.69 -5.06 11.59
C ILE A 135 -25.22 -4.05 10.57
N LYS A 136 -25.01 -4.27 9.27
CA LYS A 136 -25.58 -3.40 8.22
C LYS A 136 -27.10 -3.36 8.29
N LYS A 137 -27.75 -4.51 8.43
CA LYS A 137 -29.21 -4.59 8.56
C LYS A 137 -29.72 -3.88 9.83
N GLN A 138 -29.00 -4.01 10.94
CA GLN A 138 -29.31 -3.27 12.18
C GLN A 138 -29.14 -1.76 12.00
N ALA A 139 -28.08 -1.31 11.33
CA ALA A 139 -27.85 0.10 11.04
C ALA A 139 -28.92 0.69 10.11
N GLU A 140 -29.34 -0.04 9.08
CA GLU A 140 -30.45 0.36 8.19
C GLU A 140 -31.78 0.43 8.94
N GLY A 141 -32.04 -0.51 9.85
CA GLY A 141 -33.22 -0.48 10.72
C GLY A 141 -33.23 0.76 11.64
N LEU A 142 -32.09 1.03 12.29
CA LEU A 142 -31.93 2.20 13.16
C LEU A 142 -32.07 3.52 12.39
N GLN A 143 -31.53 3.59 11.16
CA GLN A 143 -31.67 4.76 10.30
C GLN A 143 -33.14 5.03 9.96
N LYS A 144 -33.91 3.99 9.62
CA LYS A 144 -35.35 4.14 9.35
C LYS A 144 -36.13 4.62 10.57
N GLU A 145 -35.87 4.06 11.74
CA GLU A 145 -36.52 4.54 12.98
C GLU A 145 -36.17 5.98 13.29
N TYR A 146 -34.91 6.39 13.07
CA TYR A 146 -34.48 7.77 13.23
C TYR A 146 -35.19 8.72 12.26
N ASP A 147 -35.31 8.32 10.98
CA ASP A 147 -35.99 9.11 9.94
C ASP A 147 -37.49 9.24 10.25
N ASP A 148 -38.16 8.15 10.64
CA ASP A 148 -39.57 8.15 11.04
C ASP A 148 -39.83 9.02 12.29
N LEU A 149 -38.93 8.95 13.27
CA LEU A 149 -39.00 9.77 14.48
C LEU A 149 -38.78 11.25 14.16
N SER A 150 -37.84 11.57 13.25
CA SER A 150 -37.60 12.92 12.74
C SER A 150 -38.84 13.50 12.05
N VAL A 151 -39.50 12.71 11.19
CA VAL A 151 -40.76 13.11 10.54
C VAL A 151 -41.87 13.34 11.58
N LYS A 152 -42.07 12.42 12.53
CA LYS A 152 -43.06 12.59 13.61
C LYS A 152 -42.77 13.81 14.49
N TYR A 153 -41.51 14.06 14.81
CA TYR A 153 -41.08 15.22 15.59
C TYR A 153 -41.38 16.52 14.84
N ASN A 154 -41.10 16.59 13.54
CA ASN A 154 -41.43 17.75 12.71
C ASN A 154 -42.94 17.98 12.58
N GLN A 155 -43.74 16.90 12.52
CA GLN A 155 -45.21 16.98 12.50
C GLN A 155 -45.81 17.45 13.83
N THR A 156 -45.24 17.02 14.95
CA THR A 156 -45.72 17.37 16.30
C THR A 156 -45.18 18.69 16.83
N ASN A 157 -44.07 19.19 16.27
CA ASN A 157 -43.51 20.51 16.52
C ASN A 157 -43.38 21.35 15.22
N PRO A 158 -44.48 21.79 14.58
CA PRO A 158 -44.44 22.58 13.34
C PRO A 158 -43.86 24.00 13.48
N GLY A 159 -43.14 24.33 14.57
CA GLY A 159 -42.90 25.73 14.98
C GLY A 159 -41.52 26.08 15.51
N SER A 160 -40.46 25.26 15.29
CA SER A 160 -39.11 25.57 15.81
C SER A 160 -38.00 25.78 14.76
N GLY A 161 -38.29 25.65 13.46
CA GLY A 161 -37.27 25.69 12.40
C GLY A 161 -37.13 26.99 11.60
N ASP A 162 -38.17 27.82 11.48
CA ASP A 162 -38.18 28.96 10.55
C ASP A 162 -37.62 30.27 11.16
N LYS A 163 -36.42 30.21 11.73
CA LYS A 163 -35.62 31.42 12.06
C LYS A 163 -34.23 31.32 11.45
N LYS A 164 -34.10 31.40 10.11
CA LYS A 164 -32.90 31.89 9.39
C LYS A 164 -33.07 31.82 7.85
N SER A 165 -33.67 32.85 7.25
CA SER A 165 -33.12 33.49 6.03
C SER A 165 -33.94 34.75 5.70
N ASN A 166 -33.38 35.91 6.03
CA ASN A 166 -33.55 37.16 5.31
C ASN A 166 -32.14 37.67 4.99
#